data_AF-A0A7C5BHP2-F1
#
_entry.id   AF-A0A7C5BHP2-F1
#
_cell.length_a   1.000
_cell.length_b   1.000
_cell.length_c   1.000
_cell.angle_alpha   90.00
_cell.angle_beta   90.00
_cell.angle_gamma   90.00
#
_symmetry.space_group_name_H-M   'P 1'
#
loop_
_entity.id
_entity.type
_entity.pdbx_description
1 polymer ?
#
loop_
_entity_poly.entity_id
_entity_poly.type
_entity_poly.pdbx_seq_one_letter_code
_entity_poly.pdbx_strand_id
1 'polypeptide(L)'
;MKADDNKEDYDRAYTTRVMLILAMLIMIVMYVEGMLTPSLLSIASEFKVSISQVSLLLSVYLVTGVSISPIVGKLGDIYGKKKLLVIVLLIYAVAVLSTGFSPNFTYMLVSRGIQGIGLTVMPLGMSLVREEFPRRLVPKAQALLSAMFGAGFAV
;
A
#
# COMPACT_ATOMS: atom_id res chain seq x y z
N MET A 1 12.52 30.55 24.63
CA MET A 1 11.63 30.96 23.52
C MET A 1 10.63 29.83 23.28
N LYS A 2 9.62 29.72 24.15
CA LYS A 2 8.45 28.83 23.96
C LYS A 2 7.47 29.62 23.10
N ALA A 3 7.58 29.46 21.78
CA ALA A 3 6.62 30.05 20.86
C ALA A 3 5.38 29.16 20.81
N ASP A 4 4.33 29.65 21.47
CA ASP A 4 2.96 29.64 20.96
C ASP A 4 2.35 28.27 20.57
N ASP A 5 2.02 27.45 21.59
CA ASP A 5 1.19 26.24 21.48
C ASP A 5 -0.32 26.61 21.50
N ASN A 6 -0.68 27.74 20.88
CA ASN A 6 -2.02 28.29 20.89
C ASN A 6 -2.86 27.64 19.79
N LYS A 7 -3.64 26.62 20.19
CA LYS A 7 -4.98 26.31 19.69
C LYS A 7 -5.17 26.46 18.17
N GLU A 8 -4.47 25.64 17.37
CA GLU A 8 -5.09 25.22 16.12
C GLU A 8 -6.31 24.37 16.50
N ASP A 9 -7.49 24.93 16.28
CA ASP A 9 -8.79 24.24 16.35
C ASP A 9 -8.87 23.21 15.22
N TYR A 10 -8.00 22.19 15.29
CA TYR A 10 -7.99 21.10 14.35
C TYR A 10 -9.01 20.06 14.83
N ASP A 11 -9.86 19.63 13.91
CA ASP A 11 -10.88 18.64 14.19
C ASP A 11 -10.22 17.30 14.54
N ARG A 12 -10.12 17.02 15.85
CA ARG A 12 -9.58 15.77 16.36
C ARG A 12 -10.32 14.56 15.81
N ALA A 13 -11.64 14.67 15.63
CA ALA A 13 -12.44 13.58 15.09
C ALA A 13 -12.08 13.32 13.63
N TYR A 14 -11.86 14.36 12.83
CA TYR A 14 -11.36 14.24 11.46
C TYR A 14 -9.99 13.55 11.42
N THR A 15 -9.02 14.05 12.18
CA THR A 15 -7.65 13.48 12.18
C THR A 15 -7.65 12.02 12.61
N THR A 16 -8.39 11.67 13.67
CA THR A 16 -8.51 10.27 14.11
C THR A 16 -9.19 9.41 13.05
N ARG A 17 -10.27 9.89 12.39
CA ARG A 17 -10.93 9.16 11.30
C ARG A 17 -9.99 8.91 10.13
N VAL A 18 -9.28 9.93 9.64
CA VAL A 18 -8.32 9.79 8.54
C VAL A 18 -7.19 8.82 8.92
N MET A 19 -6.67 8.94 10.15
CA MET A 19 -5.62 8.04 10.65
C MET A 19 -6.06 6.58 10.64
N LEU A 20 -7.26 6.29 11.15
CA LEU A 20 -7.84 4.94 11.19
C LEU A 20 -8.12 4.40 9.79
N ILE A 21 -8.64 5.24 8.89
CA ILE A 21 -8.87 4.85 7.49
C ILE A 21 -7.54 4.46 6.83
N LEU A 22 -6.49 5.29 6.95
CA LEU A 22 -5.19 4.98 6.37
C LEU A 22 -4.56 3.73 6.98
N ALA A 23 -4.68 3.56 8.30
CA ALA A 23 -4.21 2.39 9.02
C ALA A 23 -4.87 1.10 8.51
N MET A 24 -6.19 1.10 8.37
CA MET A 24 -6.95 -0.04 7.85
C MET A 24 -6.63 -0.32 6.38
N LEU A 25 -6.49 0.71 5.55
CA LEU A 25 -6.14 0.55 4.13
C LEU A 25 -4.76 -0.10 3.97
N ILE A 26 -3.75 0.37 4.71
CA ILE A 26 -2.41 -0.24 4.68
C ILE A 26 -2.46 -1.68 5.17
N MET A 27 -3.22 -1.96 6.24
CA MET A 27 -3.36 -3.31 6.76
C MET A 27 -3.96 -4.26 5.71
N ILE A 28 -5.04 -3.85 5.03
CA ILE A 28 -5.70 -4.69 4.01
C ILE A 28 -4.77 -4.97 2.82
N VAL A 29 -4.06 -3.95 2.32
CA VAL A 29 -3.10 -4.15 1.22
C VAL A 29 -2.00 -5.12 1.67
N MET A 30 -1.45 -4.95 2.87
CA MET A 30 -0.38 -5.83 3.34
C MET A 30 -0.84 -7.24 3.68
N TYR A 31 -2.10 -7.42 4.10
CA TYR A 31 -2.73 -8.75 4.25
C TYR A 31 -2.72 -9.52 2.93
N VAL A 32 -3.16 -8.88 1.85
CA VAL A 32 -3.17 -9.51 0.51
C VAL A 32 -1.76 -9.93 0.08
N GLU A 33 -0.75 -9.12 0.40
CA GLU A 33 0.64 -9.47 0.08
C GLU A 33 1.24 -10.53 1.00
N GLY A 34 0.91 -10.50 2.30
CA GLY A 34 1.33 -11.51 3.27
C GLY A 34 0.85 -12.91 2.88
N MET A 35 -0.39 -13.02 2.40
CA MET A 35 -0.99 -14.28 1.94
C MET A 35 -0.31 -14.92 0.72
N LEU A 36 0.49 -14.17 -0.05
CA LEU A 36 1.14 -14.75 -1.23
C LEU A 36 2.15 -15.84 -0.84
N THR A 37 2.96 -15.58 0.20
CA THR A 37 4.05 -16.48 0.62
C THR A 37 3.58 -17.90 0.94
N PRO A 38 2.58 -18.12 1.81
CA PRO A 38 2.08 -19.47 2.07
C PRO A 38 1.36 -20.10 0.86
N SER A 39 0.89 -19.28 -0.08
CA SER A 39 0.15 -19.73 -1.27
C SER A 39 1.06 -20.15 -2.44
N LEU A 40 2.36 -19.86 -2.40
CA LEU A 40 3.28 -20.09 -3.53
C LEU A 40 3.31 -21.56 -3.99
N LEU A 41 3.31 -22.51 -3.06
CA LEU A 41 3.34 -23.94 -3.40
C LEU A 41 2.05 -24.37 -4.11
N SER A 42 0.89 -23.91 -3.62
CA SER A 42 -0.41 -24.16 -4.25
C SER A 42 -0.45 -23.59 -5.67
N ILE A 43 -0.05 -22.31 -5.83
CA ILE A 43 0.02 -21.64 -7.14
C ILE A 43 0.95 -22.40 -8.10
N ALA A 44 2.11 -22.86 -7.63
CA ALA A 44 3.06 -23.62 -8.44
C ALA A 44 2.45 -24.93 -8.95
N SER A 45 1.76 -25.67 -8.08
CA SER A 45 1.10 -26.91 -8.45
C SER A 45 -0.08 -26.69 -9.42
N GLU A 46 -0.89 -25.66 -9.20
CA GLU A 46 -2.07 -25.35 -10.01
C GLU A 46 -1.68 -24.98 -11.44
N PHE A 47 -0.70 -24.10 -11.60
CA PHE A 47 -0.21 -23.67 -12.91
C PHE A 47 0.87 -24.60 -13.50
N LYS A 48 1.26 -25.67 -12.79
CA LYS A 48 2.30 -26.63 -13.20
C LYS A 48 3.63 -25.96 -13.59
N VAL A 49 4.06 -25.00 -12.77
CA VAL A 49 5.29 -24.24 -12.96
C VAL A 49 6.28 -24.52 -11.83
N SER A 50 7.56 -24.23 -12.05
CA SER A 50 8.57 -24.45 -11.02
C SER A 50 8.48 -23.43 -9.88
N ILE A 51 9.01 -23.78 -8.70
CA ILE A 51 9.10 -22.86 -7.56
C ILE A 51 9.86 -21.58 -7.95
N SER A 52 10.92 -21.71 -8.75
CA SER A 52 11.70 -20.58 -9.26
C SER A 52 10.91 -19.67 -10.20
N GLN A 53 9.93 -20.20 -10.93
CA GLN A 53 9.04 -19.38 -11.74
C GLN A 53 8.05 -18.63 -10.85
N VAL A 54 7.41 -19.32 -9.89
CA VAL A 54 6.41 -18.70 -9.02
C VAL A 54 7.00 -17.64 -8.08
N SER A 55 8.26 -17.77 -7.67
CA SER A 55 8.94 -16.72 -6.89
C SER A 55 9.05 -15.39 -7.64
N LEU A 56 8.99 -15.40 -8.98
CA LEU A 56 8.96 -14.18 -9.79
C LEU A 56 7.72 -13.32 -9.52
N LEU A 57 6.62 -13.87 -8.98
CA LEU A 57 5.46 -13.08 -8.59
C LEU A 57 5.85 -12.03 -7.53
N LEU A 58 6.69 -12.41 -6.54
CA LEU A 58 7.20 -11.50 -5.53
C LEU A 58 8.17 -10.49 -6.16
N SER A 59 9.13 -10.99 -6.96
CA SER A 59 10.14 -10.13 -7.57
C SER A 59 9.53 -9.08 -8.48
N VAL A 60 8.56 -9.46 -9.33
CA VAL A 60 7.88 -8.55 -10.24
C VAL A 60 7.07 -7.51 -9.49
N TYR A 61 6.34 -7.89 -8.43
CA TYR A 61 5.63 -6.96 -7.55
C TYR A 61 6.58 -5.90 -6.95
N LEU A 62 7.74 -6.33 -6.41
CA LEU A 62 8.72 -5.42 -5.81
C LEU A 62 9.40 -4.52 -6.85
N VAL A 63 9.87 -5.09 -7.96
CA VAL A 63 10.56 -4.35 -9.02
C VAL A 63 9.65 -3.28 -9.62
N THR A 64 8.42 -3.65 -9.95
CA THR A 64 7.44 -2.70 -10.48
C THR A 64 7.12 -1.61 -9.46
N GLY A 65 6.80 -1.97 -8.21
CA GLY A 65 6.49 -1.00 -7.16
C GLY A 65 7.62 0.00 -6.89
N VAL A 66 8.85 -0.47 -6.77
CA VAL A 66 10.04 0.40 -6.63
C VAL A 66 10.20 1.30 -7.85
N SER A 67 10.05 0.77 -9.06
CA SER A 67 10.22 1.54 -10.30
C SER A 67 9.18 2.66 -10.44
N ILE A 68 7.93 2.42 -10.05
CA ILE A 68 6.85 3.40 -10.21
C ILE A 68 6.70 4.35 -9.02
N SER A 69 7.29 4.02 -7.86
CA SER A 69 7.18 4.83 -6.63
C SER A 69 7.53 6.31 -6.83
N PRO A 70 8.61 6.70 -7.54
CA PRO A 70 8.92 8.10 -7.79
C PRO A 70 7.86 8.81 -8.64
N ILE A 71 7.29 8.10 -9.61
CA ILE A 71 6.26 8.63 -10.51
C ILE A 71 4.99 8.89 -9.73
N VAL A 72 4.52 7.90 -8.96
CA VAL A 72 3.34 8.03 -8.11
C VAL A 72 3.54 9.10 -7.04
N GLY A 73 4.71 9.16 -6.40
CA GLY A 73 5.03 10.23 -5.44
C GLY A 73 4.88 11.63 -6.07
N LYS A 74 5.52 11.85 -7.22
CA LYS A 74 5.44 13.12 -7.96
C LYS A 74 4.02 13.46 -8.40
N LEU A 75 3.27 12.48 -8.91
CA LEU A 75 1.86 12.70 -9.27
C LEU A 75 1.03 13.08 -8.04
N GLY A 76 1.37 12.57 -6.86
CA GLY A 76 0.67 12.84 -5.61
C GLY A 76 0.91 14.27 -5.14
N ASP A 77 2.13 14.75 -5.32
CA ASP A 77 2.49 16.14 -5.02
C ASP A 77 1.83 17.13 -6.00
N ILE A 78 1.63 16.74 -7.27
CA ILE A 78 1.01 17.60 -8.31
C ILE A 78 -0.52 17.62 -8.21
N TYR A 79 -1.17 16.45 -8.13
CA TYR A 79 -2.62 16.31 -8.25
C TYR A 79 -3.34 16.14 -6.91
N GLY A 80 -2.59 16.12 -5.81
CA GLY A 80 -3.09 15.91 -4.45
C GLY A 80 -3.05 14.45 -4.02
N LYS A 81 -2.47 14.22 -2.84
CA LYS A 81 -2.19 12.88 -2.30
C LYS A 81 -3.44 12.07 -2.00
N LYS A 82 -4.48 12.72 -1.47
CA LYS A 82 -5.76 12.04 -1.19
C LYS A 82 -6.39 11.46 -2.45
N LYS A 83 -6.46 12.25 -3.53
CA LYS A 83 -7.01 11.81 -4.82
C LYS A 83 -6.17 10.68 -5.41
N LEU A 84 -4.85 10.84 -5.38
CA LEU A 84 -3.96 9.81 -5.94
C LEU A 84 -3.99 8.51 -5.14
N LEU A 85 -4.08 8.57 -3.82
CA LEU A 85 -4.21 7.38 -2.97
C LEU A 85 -5.44 6.55 -3.38
N VAL A 86 -6.58 7.21 -3.63
CA VAL A 86 -7.80 6.53 -4.09
C VAL A 86 -7.59 5.90 -5.48
N ILE A 87 -6.95 6.62 -6.42
CA ILE A 87 -6.64 6.08 -7.76
C ILE A 87 -5.75 4.84 -7.66
N VAL A 88 -4.68 4.92 -6.88
CA VAL A 88 -3.75 3.81 -6.63
C VAL A 88 -4.50 2.60 -6.05
N LEU A 89 -5.37 2.81 -5.06
CA LEU A 89 -6.15 1.75 -4.45
C LEU A 89 -7.16 1.12 -5.41
N LEU A 90 -7.77 1.90 -6.30
CA LEU A 90 -8.66 1.37 -7.33
C LEU A 90 -7.89 0.50 -8.34
N ILE A 91 -6.74 0.96 -8.82
CA ILE A 91 -5.88 0.18 -9.72
C ILE A 91 -5.42 -1.10 -9.02
N TYR A 92 -4.98 -0.99 -7.76
CA TYR A 92 -4.57 -2.12 -6.95
C TYR A 92 -5.72 -3.14 -6.80
N ALA A 93 -6.92 -2.70 -6.44
CA ALA A 93 -8.08 -3.57 -6.28
C ALA A 93 -8.44 -4.32 -7.58
N VAL A 94 -8.43 -3.62 -8.72
CA VAL A 94 -8.65 -4.26 -10.03
C VAL A 94 -7.56 -5.28 -10.31
N ALA A 95 -6.30 -4.97 -10.02
CA ALA A 95 -5.19 -5.88 -10.26
C ALA A 95 -5.22 -7.11 -9.33
N VAL A 96 -5.66 -6.96 -8.08
CA VAL A 96 -5.93 -8.07 -7.14
C VAL A 96 -7.02 -8.98 -7.69
N LEU A 97 -8.14 -8.42 -8.16
CA LEU A 97 -9.21 -9.18 -8.79
C LEU A 97 -8.71 -9.94 -10.03
N SER A 98 -7.99 -9.26 -10.93
CA SER A 98 -7.41 -9.89 -12.12
C SER A 98 -6.49 -11.06 -11.76
N THR A 99 -5.67 -10.93 -10.72
CA THR A 99 -4.82 -12.05 -10.26
C THR A 99 -5.63 -13.23 -9.74
N GLY A 100 -6.73 -12.98 -9.01
CA GLY A 100 -7.63 -14.04 -8.55
C GLY A 100 -8.33 -14.82 -9.67
N PHE A 101 -8.61 -14.16 -10.80
CA PHE A 101 -9.24 -14.77 -11.98
C PHE A 101 -8.24 -15.10 -13.10
N SER A 102 -6.96 -15.28 -12.77
CA SER A 102 -5.93 -15.49 -13.77
C SER A 102 -6.06 -16.87 -14.48
N PRO A 103 -6.18 -16.91 -15.81
CA PRO A 103 -6.36 -18.17 -16.55
C PRO A 103 -5.06 -18.95 -16.76
N ASN A 104 -3.91 -18.30 -16.59
CA ASN A 104 -2.58 -18.90 -16.73
C ASN A 104 -1.53 -18.09 -15.94
N PHE A 105 -0.37 -18.71 -15.73
CA PHE A 105 0.71 -18.13 -14.94
C PHE A 105 1.22 -16.79 -15.48
N THR A 106 1.33 -16.64 -16.81
CA THR A 106 1.80 -15.38 -17.42
C THR A 106 0.83 -14.23 -17.15
N TYR A 107 -0.48 -14.47 -17.24
CA TYR A 107 -1.49 -13.47 -16.90
C TYR A 107 -1.41 -13.09 -15.41
N MET A 108 -1.21 -14.07 -14.53
CA MET A 108 -1.01 -13.84 -13.10
C MET A 108 0.22 -12.98 -12.84
N LEU A 109 1.33 -13.26 -13.53
CA LEU A 109 2.60 -12.53 -13.43
C LEU A 109 2.46 -11.07 -13.87
N VAL A 110 1.78 -10.82 -15.00
CA VAL A 110 1.50 -9.45 -15.48
C VAL A 110 0.60 -8.71 -14.51
N SER A 111 -0.48 -9.35 -14.04
CA SER A 111 -1.41 -8.77 -13.07
C SER A 111 -0.69 -8.42 -11.76
N ARG A 112 0.27 -9.25 -11.33
CA ARG A 112 1.15 -8.98 -10.18
C ARG A 112 2.10 -7.81 -10.41
N GLY A 113 2.60 -7.63 -11.63
CA GLY A 113 3.35 -6.43 -11.99
C GLY A 113 2.53 -5.15 -11.88
N ILE A 114 1.24 -5.20 -12.25
CA ILE A 114 0.34 -4.06 -12.05
C ILE A 114 0.06 -3.84 -10.56
N GLN A 115 -0.15 -4.91 -9.79
CA GLN A 115 -0.34 -4.84 -8.33
C GLN A 115 0.83 -4.17 -7.61
N GLY A 116 2.05 -4.15 -8.16
CA GLY A 116 3.20 -3.46 -7.59
C GLY A 116 2.94 -2.00 -7.20
N ILE A 117 1.94 -1.34 -7.80
CA ILE A 117 1.47 -0.02 -7.36
C ILE A 117 1.04 0.03 -5.89
N GLY A 118 0.66 -1.10 -5.30
CA GLY A 118 0.35 -1.25 -3.88
C GLY A 118 1.50 -0.84 -2.95
N LEU A 119 2.78 -1.00 -3.36
CA LEU A 119 3.93 -0.53 -2.56
C LEU A 119 3.89 0.97 -2.30
N THR A 120 3.24 1.74 -3.18
CA THR A 120 3.20 3.20 -3.09
C THR A 120 2.20 3.73 -2.06
N VAL A 121 1.30 2.87 -1.57
CA VAL A 121 0.26 3.23 -0.58
C VAL A 121 0.89 3.72 0.73
N MET A 122 1.93 3.03 1.22
CA MET A 122 2.61 3.41 2.46
C MET A 122 3.30 4.78 2.37
N PRO A 123 4.20 5.07 1.40
CA PRO A 123 4.83 6.38 1.30
C PRO A 123 3.83 7.50 0.99
N LEU A 124 2.79 7.25 0.18
CA LEU A 124 1.71 8.22 -0.03
C LEU A 124 0.95 8.51 1.27
N GLY A 125 0.62 7.48 2.05
CA GLY A 125 -0.05 7.62 3.35
C GLY A 125 0.80 8.39 4.36
N MET A 126 2.10 8.08 4.44
CA MET A 126 3.04 8.80 5.30
C MET A 126 3.19 10.27 4.91
N SER A 127 3.17 10.57 3.61
CA SER A 127 3.28 11.94 3.11
C SER A 127 1.97 12.71 3.31
N LEU A 128 0.81 12.09 3.08
CA LEU A 128 -0.51 12.67 3.38
C LEU A 128 -0.65 13.02 4.87
N VAL A 129 -0.21 12.14 5.77
CA VAL A 129 -0.18 12.42 7.21
C VAL A 129 0.68 13.65 7.53
N ARG A 130 1.84 13.80 6.88
CA ARG A 130 2.72 14.96 7.12
C ARG A 130 2.10 16.29 6.68
N GLU A 131 1.22 16.27 5.68
CA GLU A 131 0.56 17.46 5.15
C GLU A 131 -0.72 17.82 5.89
N GLU A 132 -1.53 16.83 6.26
CA GLU A 132 -2.86 17.04 6.82
C GLU A 132 -2.89 17.09 8.36
N PHE A 133 -1.84 16.62 9.04
CA PHE A 133 -1.87 16.43 10.49
C PHE A 133 -1.01 17.49 11.20
N PRO A 134 -1.41 17.90 12.42
CA PRO A 134 -0.57 18.72 13.27
C PRO A 134 0.77 18.02 13.53
N ARG A 135 1.87 18.77 13.51
CA ARG A 135 3.24 18.24 13.65
C ARG A 135 3.43 17.29 14.86
N ARG A 136 2.71 17.53 15.96
CA ARG A 136 2.73 16.68 17.16
C ARG A 136 2.13 15.29 16.97
N LEU A 137 1.20 15.12 16.04
CA LEU A 137 0.51 13.84 15.78
C LEU A 137 1.16 13.03 14.67
N VAL A 138 1.95 13.66 13.80
CA VAL A 138 2.63 12.99 12.68
C VAL A 138 3.44 11.77 13.15
N PRO A 139 4.29 11.82 14.20
CA PRO A 139 5.04 10.64 14.64
C PRO A 139 4.13 9.49 15.10
N LYS A 140 3.06 9.81 15.83
CA LYS A 140 2.09 8.81 16.31
C LYS A 140 1.35 8.15 15.16
N ALA A 141 0.90 8.94 14.18
CA ALA A 141 0.24 8.44 12.99
C ALA A 141 1.18 7.56 12.16
N GLN A 142 2.41 8.02 11.91
CA GLN A 142 3.40 7.23 11.15
C GLN A 142 3.78 5.93 11.86
N ALA A 143 3.92 5.94 13.19
CA ALA A 143 4.13 4.73 13.97
C ALA A 143 2.97 3.73 13.82
N LEU A 144 1.72 4.22 13.85
CA LEU A 144 0.54 3.37 13.63
C LEU A 144 0.51 2.78 12.21
N LEU A 145 0.79 3.59 11.18
CA LEU A 145 0.85 3.11 9.80
C LEU A 145 1.93 2.02 9.62
N SER A 146 3.12 2.21 10.21
CA SER A 146 4.18 1.20 10.20
C SER A 146 3.80 -0.07 10.96
N ALA A 147 3.12 0.06 12.10
CA ALA A 147 2.64 -1.08 12.86
C ALA A 147 1.59 -1.88 12.06
N MET A 148 0.67 -1.21 11.37
CA MET A 148 -0.33 -1.86 10.51
C MET A 148 0.25 -2.48 9.26
N PHE A 149 1.33 -1.90 8.72
CA PHE A 149 2.06 -2.52 7.63
C PHE A 149 2.61 -3.89 8.04
N GLY A 150 3.32 -3.94 9.19
CA GLY A 150 3.86 -5.19 9.72
C GLY A 150 2.75 -6.17 10.16
N ALA A 151 1.70 -5.67 10.82
CA ALA A 151 0.58 -6.49 11.23
C ALA A 151 -0.14 -7.11 10.03
N GLY A 152 -0.45 -6.32 8.99
CA GLY A 152 -1.10 -6.81 7.79
C GLY A 152 -0.30 -7.93 7.12
N PHE A 153 1.03 -7.82 7.05
CA PHE A 153 1.86 -8.88 6.49
C PHE A 153 1.87 -10.18 7.31
N ALA A 154 1.57 -10.10 8.61
CA ALA A 154 1.69 -11.21 9.56
C ALA A 154 0.40 -12.04 9.73
N VAL A 155 -0.78 -11.46 9.48
CA VAL A 155 -2.09 -12.14 9.51
C VAL A 155 -2.51 -12.59 8.13
#